data_AF-A0A496XBS2-F1
#
_entry.id   AF-A0A496XBS2-F1
#
_cell.length_a   1.000
_cell.length_b   1.000
_cell.length_c   1.000
_cell.angle_alpha   90.00
_cell.angle_beta   90.00
_cell.angle_gamma   90.00
#
_symmetry.space_group_name_H-M   'P 1'
#
loop_
_entity.id
_entity.type
_entity.pdbx_description
1 polymer ?
#
loop_
_entity_poly.entity_id
_entity_poly.type
_entity_poly.pdbx_seq_one_letter_code
_entity_poly.pdbx_strand_id
1 'polypeptide(L)'
;MASIINEPQTHKALEKLVSSGSCHLKGDVLSPLLEGLAHPCANGANWVISQRLLSARQQLNSDNELIAAMLATVPELQIAWCRLMAARCKEAGELLDPLLLIRLVTQLNGAAEWVEQVLEQVSLSRTGFTELERQWLGAPAEQSQATPALTRVLAVASQLQQWQQHPLNSIEAIKANRPDINWRDGRLIQQPGLKAAEFQYMLSGVASYTMPAFESGLSTKAKTTAVMDWLLLHPWAYLLALISYEQNVWQVEVAGGLLLELPPGQSPQQPTEVQVLVANADGDELFCGHLGTFVLKILSQLNMGVFPAGISEAALNSGLARVIGELLSHKVWVYREGLSGQQGYYQIHPDFSDACYGLKGQPSFSRYSRHLRRAIRSQAIQWRNDRRVQATTSKRLEEADAA
;
A
#
# COMPACT_ATOMS: atom_id res chain seq x y z
N MET A 1 5.72 7.64 -31.33
CA MET A 1 4.91 7.18 -30.19
C MET A 1 3.86 6.16 -30.61
N ALA A 2 3.27 6.25 -31.81
CA ALA A 2 2.44 5.20 -32.45
C ALA A 2 2.92 3.74 -32.34
N SER A 3 4.24 3.53 -32.30
CA SER A 3 4.85 2.20 -32.15
C SER A 3 4.51 1.55 -30.81
N ILE A 4 4.50 2.32 -29.72
CA ILE A 4 4.52 1.80 -28.35
C ILE A 4 3.18 1.14 -27.97
N ILE A 5 2.06 1.70 -28.46
CA ILE A 5 0.69 1.20 -28.17
C ILE A 5 0.44 -0.17 -28.82
N ASN A 6 1.09 -0.46 -29.94
CA ASN A 6 0.86 -1.70 -30.69
C ASN A 6 1.91 -2.78 -30.40
N GLU A 7 2.90 -2.50 -29.56
CA GLU A 7 3.98 -3.42 -29.23
C GLU A 7 3.53 -4.45 -28.19
N PRO A 8 3.48 -5.76 -28.52
CA PRO A 8 3.04 -6.80 -27.58
C PRO A 8 3.91 -6.89 -26.31
N GLN A 9 5.17 -6.44 -26.40
CA GLN A 9 6.08 -6.40 -25.26
C GLN A 9 5.66 -5.33 -24.23
N THR A 10 5.15 -4.18 -24.69
CA THR A 10 4.62 -3.12 -23.83
C THR A 10 3.44 -3.63 -23.01
N HIS A 11 2.46 -4.28 -23.65
CA HIS A 11 1.29 -4.83 -22.97
C HIS A 11 1.67 -5.85 -21.89
N LYS A 12 2.54 -6.81 -22.22
CA LYS A 12 3.03 -7.81 -21.27
C LYS A 12 3.78 -7.17 -20.09
N ALA A 13 4.54 -6.11 -20.34
CA ALA A 13 5.25 -5.40 -19.28
C ALA A 13 4.29 -4.65 -18.35
N LEU A 14 3.25 -4.01 -18.89
CA LEU A 14 2.21 -3.34 -18.10
C LEU A 14 1.39 -4.35 -17.28
N GLU A 15 0.95 -5.45 -17.88
CA GLU A 15 0.28 -6.55 -17.17
C GLU A 15 1.14 -7.05 -16.01
N LYS A 16 2.45 -7.27 -16.25
CA LYS A 16 3.38 -7.71 -15.22
C LYS A 16 3.55 -6.66 -14.12
N LEU A 17 3.65 -5.38 -14.49
CA LEU A 17 3.76 -4.27 -13.53
C LEU A 17 2.55 -4.20 -12.60
N VAL A 18 1.33 -4.32 -13.15
CA VAL A 18 0.09 -4.25 -12.36
C VAL A 18 -0.13 -5.51 -11.53
N SER A 19 0.10 -6.69 -12.09
CA SER A 19 -0.17 -7.97 -11.40
C SER A 19 0.91 -8.37 -10.38
N SER A 20 2.18 -8.08 -10.66
CA SER A 20 3.31 -8.49 -9.82
C SER A 20 4.02 -7.33 -9.12
N GLY A 21 3.59 -6.10 -9.39
CA GLY A 21 4.16 -4.89 -8.83
C GLY A 21 5.48 -4.47 -9.45
N SER A 22 5.95 -5.19 -10.48
CA SER A 22 7.21 -4.90 -11.16
C SER A 22 7.21 -5.37 -12.60
N CYS A 23 8.01 -4.72 -13.43
CA CYS A 23 8.27 -5.21 -14.77
C CYS A 23 9.74 -5.00 -15.15
N HIS A 24 10.21 -5.85 -16.07
CA HIS A 24 11.51 -5.73 -16.68
C HIS A 24 11.30 -5.40 -18.15
N LEU A 25 11.89 -4.31 -18.61
CA LEU A 25 12.00 -4.04 -20.04
C LEU A 25 13.32 -3.34 -20.31
N LYS A 26 14.10 -3.89 -21.25
CA LYS A 26 15.35 -3.28 -21.69
C LYS A 26 15.04 -2.15 -22.67
N GLY A 27 15.62 -0.97 -22.42
CA GLY A 27 15.54 0.20 -23.30
C GLY A 27 14.47 1.21 -22.87
N ASP A 28 14.62 2.45 -23.33
CA ASP A 28 13.77 3.62 -23.02
C ASP A 28 12.35 3.55 -23.60
N VAL A 29 11.88 2.38 -24.04
CA VAL A 29 10.59 2.22 -24.74
C VAL A 29 9.41 2.55 -23.82
N LEU A 30 9.49 2.17 -22.54
CA LEU A 30 8.43 2.44 -21.56
C LEU A 30 8.65 3.75 -20.78
N SER A 31 9.82 4.37 -20.87
CA SER A 31 10.14 5.58 -20.10
C SER A 31 9.08 6.68 -20.31
N PRO A 32 8.63 7.00 -21.55
CA PRO A 32 7.58 8.00 -21.76
C PRO A 32 6.22 7.64 -21.15
N LEU A 33 5.95 6.35 -20.92
CA LEU A 33 4.70 5.87 -20.36
C LEU A 33 4.74 5.78 -18.83
N LEU A 34 5.88 5.37 -18.28
CA LEU A 34 6.03 5.04 -16.86
C LEU A 34 6.69 6.15 -16.03
N GLU A 35 7.36 7.12 -16.64
CA GLU A 35 7.95 8.24 -15.92
C GLU A 35 6.90 8.97 -15.09
N GLY A 36 7.20 9.24 -13.82
CA GLY A 36 6.23 9.82 -12.88
C GLY A 36 5.10 8.89 -12.42
N LEU A 37 4.89 7.74 -13.07
CA LEU A 37 3.86 6.75 -12.71
C LEU A 37 4.43 5.55 -11.95
N ALA A 38 5.62 5.09 -12.30
CA ALA A 38 6.33 4.00 -11.65
C ALA A 38 7.74 4.46 -11.23
N HIS A 39 8.30 3.80 -10.23
CA HIS A 39 9.67 4.07 -9.82
C HIS A 39 10.65 3.34 -10.73
N PRO A 40 11.64 4.02 -11.33
CA PRO A 40 12.73 3.32 -11.99
C PRO A 40 13.58 2.60 -10.95
N CYS A 41 14.07 1.40 -11.27
CA CYS A 41 15.02 0.70 -10.42
C CYS A 41 16.44 1.22 -10.68
N ALA A 42 17.28 1.22 -9.65
CA ALA A 42 18.68 1.67 -9.76
C ALA A 42 19.52 0.88 -10.79
N ASN A 43 19.06 -0.29 -11.25
CA ASN A 43 19.70 -1.05 -12.32
C ASN A 43 19.35 -0.58 -13.75
N GLY A 44 18.49 0.42 -13.90
CA GLY A 44 18.12 1.02 -15.19
C GLY A 44 17.31 0.12 -16.13
N ALA A 45 16.86 -1.05 -15.68
CA ALA A 45 16.19 -2.05 -16.53
C ALA A 45 14.83 -2.52 -15.99
N ASN A 46 14.45 -2.07 -14.79
CA ASN A 46 13.23 -2.50 -14.13
C ASN A 46 12.45 -1.29 -13.63
N TRP A 47 11.15 -1.49 -13.49
CA TRP A 47 10.23 -0.52 -12.90
C TRP A 47 9.45 -1.19 -11.78
N VAL A 48 9.13 -0.41 -10.75
CA VAL A 48 8.28 -0.82 -9.62
C VAL A 48 7.04 0.05 -9.61
N ILE A 49 5.88 -0.57 -9.45
CA ILE A 49 4.63 0.19 -9.32
C ILE A 49 4.73 1.18 -8.16
N SER A 50 4.20 2.39 -8.35
CA SER A 50 4.20 3.42 -7.31
C SER A 50 2.87 3.49 -6.59
N GLN A 51 2.83 4.20 -5.46
CA GLN A 51 1.57 4.52 -4.79
C GLN A 51 0.60 5.32 -5.66
N ARG A 52 1.11 6.16 -6.57
CA ARG A 52 0.27 6.92 -7.51
C ARG A 52 -0.58 5.97 -8.33
N LEU A 53 0.03 4.96 -8.95
CA LEU A 53 -0.69 3.94 -9.70
C LEU A 53 -1.61 3.08 -8.82
N LEU A 54 -1.23 2.78 -7.58
CA LEU A 54 -2.12 2.08 -6.63
C LEU A 54 -3.36 2.92 -6.28
N SER A 55 -3.21 4.23 -6.11
CA SER A 55 -4.32 5.13 -5.84
C SER A 55 -5.22 5.33 -7.06
N ALA A 56 -4.65 5.41 -8.26
CA ALA A 56 -5.41 5.41 -9.52
C ALA A 56 -6.20 4.10 -9.68
N ARG A 57 -5.61 2.96 -9.32
CA ARG A 57 -6.28 1.66 -9.40
C ARG A 57 -7.57 1.59 -8.59
N GLN A 58 -7.64 2.27 -7.45
CA GLN A 58 -8.83 2.30 -6.59
C GLN A 58 -10.01 3.05 -7.20
N GLN A 59 -9.77 3.90 -8.21
CA GLN A 59 -10.80 4.64 -8.94
C GLN A 59 -11.38 3.84 -10.13
N LEU A 60 -10.82 2.66 -10.40
CA LEU A 60 -11.12 1.83 -11.57
C LEU A 60 -11.69 0.47 -11.15
N ASN A 61 -12.44 -0.15 -12.05
CA ASN A 61 -13.09 -1.43 -11.75
C ASN A 61 -12.17 -2.64 -11.93
N SER A 62 -11.10 -2.51 -12.71
CA SER A 62 -10.21 -3.62 -13.04
C SER A 62 -8.77 -3.18 -13.31
N ASP A 63 -7.86 -4.15 -13.28
CA ASP A 63 -6.46 -3.96 -13.68
C ASP A 63 -6.37 -3.59 -15.17
N ASN A 64 -7.28 -4.13 -15.99
CA ASN A 64 -7.40 -3.82 -17.40
C ASN A 64 -7.74 -2.35 -17.64
N GLU A 65 -8.66 -1.78 -16.86
CA GLU A 65 -8.97 -0.34 -16.91
C GLU A 65 -7.75 0.50 -16.52
N LEU A 66 -6.91 0.03 -15.57
CA LEU A 66 -5.68 0.75 -15.22
C LEU A 66 -4.68 0.75 -16.37
N ILE A 67 -4.50 -0.40 -17.03
CA ILE A 67 -3.64 -0.50 -18.22
C ILE A 67 -4.18 0.41 -19.34
N ALA A 68 -5.51 0.41 -19.57
CA ALA A 68 -6.14 1.33 -20.52
C ALA A 68 -5.88 2.80 -20.17
N ALA A 69 -5.97 3.17 -18.89
CA ALA A 69 -5.73 4.55 -18.44
C ALA A 69 -4.27 4.96 -18.63
N MET A 70 -3.31 4.05 -18.41
CA MET A 70 -1.90 4.29 -18.70
C MET A 70 -1.69 4.50 -20.21
N LEU A 71 -2.26 3.64 -21.05
CA LEU A 71 -2.14 3.76 -22.51
C LEU A 71 -2.81 5.04 -23.05
N ALA A 72 -3.90 5.49 -22.42
CA ALA A 72 -4.60 6.72 -22.77
C ALA A 72 -3.82 8.01 -22.46
N THR A 73 -2.64 7.94 -21.82
CA THR A 73 -1.75 9.11 -21.74
C THR A 73 -0.99 9.34 -23.06
N VAL A 74 -1.03 8.39 -24.00
CA VAL A 74 -0.42 8.55 -25.32
C VAL A 74 -1.37 9.34 -26.23
N PRO A 75 -0.93 10.46 -26.84
CA PRO A 75 -1.82 11.41 -27.52
C PRO A 75 -2.72 10.79 -28.59
N GLU A 76 -2.23 9.80 -29.34
CA GLU A 76 -2.95 9.18 -30.45
C GLU A 76 -4.20 8.42 -29.97
N LEU A 77 -4.05 7.61 -28.93
CA LEU A 77 -5.16 6.86 -28.32
C LEU A 77 -6.09 7.82 -27.55
N GLN A 78 -5.50 8.76 -26.82
CA GLN A 78 -6.21 9.81 -26.10
C GLN A 78 -7.18 10.56 -27.01
N ILE A 79 -6.69 11.10 -28.14
CA ILE A 79 -7.49 11.86 -29.10
C ILE A 79 -8.60 10.99 -29.69
N ALA A 80 -8.30 9.75 -30.06
CA ALA A 80 -9.29 8.83 -30.62
C ALA A 80 -10.46 8.58 -29.64
N TRP A 81 -10.15 8.34 -28.37
CA TRP A 81 -11.14 8.12 -27.32
C TRP A 81 -11.88 9.40 -26.90
N CYS A 82 -11.19 10.54 -26.86
CA CYS A 82 -11.83 11.84 -26.62
C CYS A 82 -12.83 12.20 -27.72
N ARG A 83 -12.57 11.89 -29.00
CA ARG A 83 -13.53 12.13 -30.10
C ARG A 83 -14.82 11.34 -29.96
N LEU A 84 -14.73 10.09 -29.48
CA LEU A 84 -15.90 9.28 -29.16
C LEU A 84 -16.70 9.90 -28.01
N MET A 85 -16.02 10.28 -26.92
CA MET A 85 -16.67 10.91 -25.77
C MET A 85 -17.30 12.27 -26.11
N ALA A 86 -16.62 13.07 -26.94
CA ALA A 86 -17.18 14.32 -27.47
C ALA A 86 -18.47 14.06 -28.24
N ALA A 87 -18.52 13.01 -29.06
CA ALA A 87 -19.72 12.64 -29.80
C ALA A 87 -20.85 12.21 -28.84
N ARG A 88 -20.55 11.44 -27.79
CA ARG A 88 -21.52 11.05 -26.75
C ARG A 88 -22.05 12.25 -25.96
N CYS A 89 -21.20 13.22 -25.64
CA CYS A 89 -21.62 14.47 -25.00
C CYS A 89 -22.53 15.29 -25.93
N LYS A 90 -22.22 15.33 -27.23
CA LYS A 90 -23.06 16.03 -28.22
C LYS A 90 -24.42 15.35 -28.38
N GLU A 91 -24.47 14.02 -28.49
CA GLU A 91 -25.73 13.26 -28.51
C GLU A 91 -26.58 13.57 -27.26
N ALA A 92 -25.99 13.58 -26.06
CA ALA A 92 -26.72 13.90 -24.82
C ALA A 92 -27.28 15.34 -24.83
N GLY A 93 -26.52 16.30 -25.37
CA GLY A 93 -26.98 17.69 -25.51
C GLY A 93 -28.10 17.85 -26.54
N GLU A 94 -28.02 17.17 -27.68
CA GLU A 94 -29.04 17.19 -28.75
C GLU A 94 -30.35 16.53 -28.32
N LEU A 95 -30.27 15.51 -27.46
CA LEU A 95 -31.45 14.84 -26.87
C LEU A 95 -32.16 15.68 -25.79
N LEU A 96 -31.68 16.90 -25.51
CA LEU A 96 -32.19 17.76 -24.44
C LEU A 96 -32.22 17.05 -23.06
N ASP A 97 -31.25 16.16 -22.81
CA ASP A 97 -31.04 15.53 -21.49
C ASP A 97 -29.86 16.20 -20.77
N PRO A 98 -30.10 17.36 -20.10
CA PRO A 98 -29.04 18.10 -19.43
C PRO A 98 -28.44 17.29 -18.26
N LEU A 99 -29.21 16.39 -17.64
CA LEU A 99 -28.73 15.60 -16.51
C LEU A 99 -27.71 14.56 -16.96
N LEU A 100 -27.94 13.92 -18.12
CA LEU A 100 -26.97 13.01 -18.70
C LEU A 100 -25.68 13.73 -19.10
N LEU A 101 -25.78 14.91 -19.73
CA LEU A 101 -24.62 15.70 -20.09
C LEU A 101 -23.81 16.13 -18.86
N ILE A 102 -24.47 16.68 -17.83
CA ILE A 102 -23.83 17.07 -16.56
C ILE A 102 -23.14 15.86 -15.94
N ARG A 103 -23.79 14.70 -15.92
CA ARG A 103 -23.21 13.45 -15.39
C ARG A 103 -21.96 13.05 -16.16
N LEU A 104 -21.99 13.05 -17.49
CA LEU A 104 -20.84 12.67 -18.32
C LEU A 104 -19.65 13.60 -18.08
N VAL A 105 -19.88 14.91 -18.10
CA VAL A 105 -18.82 15.91 -17.86
C VAL A 105 -18.25 15.79 -16.44
N THR A 106 -19.12 15.62 -15.44
CA THR A 106 -18.70 15.43 -14.04
C THR A 106 -17.84 14.17 -13.89
N GLN A 107 -18.22 13.08 -14.56
CA GLN A 107 -17.48 11.81 -14.50
C GLN A 107 -16.17 11.85 -15.29
N LEU A 108 -16.08 12.62 -16.37
CA LEU A 108 -14.83 12.84 -17.12
C LEU A 108 -13.78 13.60 -16.30
N ASN A 109 -14.21 14.42 -15.33
CA ASN A 109 -13.33 15.17 -14.45
C ASN A 109 -12.27 15.96 -15.26
N GLY A 110 -10.98 15.83 -14.93
CA GLY A 110 -9.89 16.50 -15.66
C GLY A 110 -9.83 16.20 -17.16
N ALA A 111 -10.41 15.07 -17.62
CA ALA A 111 -10.46 14.75 -19.04
C ALA A 111 -11.55 15.52 -19.81
N ALA A 112 -12.45 16.23 -19.13
CA ALA A 112 -13.45 17.07 -19.79
C ALA A 112 -12.79 18.16 -20.66
N GLU A 113 -11.67 18.73 -20.20
CA GLU A 113 -10.88 19.71 -20.97
C GLU A 113 -10.36 19.09 -22.28
N TRP A 114 -9.91 17.84 -22.25
CA TRP A 114 -9.44 17.15 -23.47
C TRP A 114 -10.57 16.88 -24.45
N VAL A 115 -11.75 16.52 -23.93
CA VAL A 115 -12.95 16.29 -24.74
C VAL A 115 -13.42 17.59 -25.38
N GLU A 116 -13.36 18.71 -24.66
CA GLU A 116 -13.70 20.04 -25.16
C GLU A 116 -12.83 20.44 -26.36
N GLN A 117 -11.52 20.18 -26.28
CA GLN A 117 -10.56 20.50 -27.35
C GLN A 117 -10.84 19.76 -28.69
N VAL A 118 -11.63 18.68 -28.68
CA VAL A 118 -11.93 17.87 -29.88
C VAL A 118 -13.41 17.89 -30.28
N LEU A 119 -14.22 18.81 -29.74
CA LEU A 119 -15.67 18.91 -30.03
C LEU A 119 -16.01 19.10 -31.51
N GLU A 120 -15.13 19.74 -32.29
CA GLU A 120 -15.34 19.90 -33.74
C GLU A 120 -14.94 18.66 -34.56
N GLN A 121 -14.31 17.66 -33.92
CA GLN A 121 -13.77 16.46 -34.56
C GLN A 121 -14.48 15.18 -34.08
N VAL A 122 -15.73 15.31 -33.63
CA VAL A 122 -16.55 14.22 -33.11
C VAL A 122 -16.66 13.06 -34.11
N SER A 123 -16.55 11.84 -33.61
CA SER A 123 -16.80 10.64 -34.41
C SER A 123 -17.32 9.51 -33.56
N LEU A 124 -18.31 8.78 -34.07
CA LEU A 124 -18.78 7.49 -33.55
C LEU A 124 -18.34 6.32 -34.42
N SER A 125 -17.42 6.56 -35.35
CA SER A 125 -16.81 5.50 -36.13
C SER A 125 -15.91 4.63 -35.24
N ARG A 126 -15.70 3.38 -35.67
CA ARG A 126 -14.63 2.54 -35.11
C ARG A 126 -13.30 3.28 -35.13
N THR A 127 -12.54 3.11 -34.06
CA THR A 127 -11.17 3.61 -33.97
C THR A 127 -10.22 2.65 -34.70
N GLY A 128 -8.96 3.07 -34.85
CA GLY A 128 -7.88 2.16 -35.28
C GLY A 128 -7.41 1.18 -34.20
N PHE A 129 -8.03 1.18 -33.01
CA PHE A 129 -7.55 0.48 -31.82
C PHE A 129 -8.53 -0.58 -31.31
N THR A 130 -9.46 -1.05 -32.14
CA THR A 130 -10.56 -1.95 -31.73
C THR A 130 -10.11 -3.21 -30.98
N GLU A 131 -8.99 -3.82 -31.37
CA GLU A 131 -8.48 -5.02 -30.68
C GLU A 131 -7.96 -4.70 -29.27
N LEU A 132 -7.28 -3.56 -29.11
CA LEU A 132 -6.82 -3.05 -27.83
C LEU A 132 -8.01 -2.69 -26.93
N GLU A 133 -9.03 -2.05 -27.48
CA GLU A 133 -10.26 -1.70 -26.77
C GLU A 133 -11.00 -2.93 -26.26
N ARG A 134 -11.13 -3.97 -27.09
CA ARG A 134 -11.68 -5.26 -26.66
C ARG A 134 -10.88 -5.87 -25.52
N GLN A 135 -9.55 -5.83 -25.61
CA GLN A 135 -8.68 -6.39 -24.59
C GLN A 135 -8.84 -5.68 -23.24
N TRP A 136 -8.87 -4.34 -23.22
CA TRP A 136 -8.79 -3.59 -21.97
C TRP A 136 -10.11 -2.99 -21.47
N LEU A 137 -11.01 -2.63 -22.37
CA LEU A 137 -12.35 -2.11 -22.03
C LEU A 137 -13.43 -3.20 -22.07
N GLY A 138 -13.13 -4.38 -22.63
CA GLY A 138 -14.07 -5.49 -22.81
C GLY A 138 -14.99 -5.35 -24.03
N ALA A 139 -14.95 -4.22 -24.72
CA ALA A 139 -15.73 -3.93 -25.91
C ALA A 139 -15.04 -2.87 -26.79
N PRO A 140 -15.34 -2.82 -28.10
CA PRO A 140 -14.95 -1.69 -28.95
C PRO A 140 -15.46 -0.36 -28.38
N ALA A 141 -14.61 0.67 -28.37
CA ALA A 141 -14.89 1.93 -27.68
C ALA A 141 -16.05 2.71 -28.33
N GLU A 142 -16.35 2.50 -29.61
CA GLU A 142 -17.47 3.16 -30.27
C GLU A 142 -18.83 2.67 -29.76
N GLN A 143 -18.89 1.51 -29.11
CA GLN A 143 -20.13 0.94 -28.62
C GLN A 143 -20.53 1.57 -27.28
N SER A 144 -21.83 1.88 -27.13
CA SER A 144 -22.35 2.54 -25.92
C SER A 144 -22.09 1.76 -24.62
N GLN A 145 -21.89 0.44 -24.70
CA GLN A 145 -21.52 -0.39 -23.55
C GLN A 145 -20.13 -0.06 -22.97
N ALA A 146 -19.21 0.45 -23.80
CA ALA A 146 -17.86 0.83 -23.37
C ALA A 146 -17.82 2.21 -22.68
N THR A 147 -18.84 3.06 -22.89
CA THR A 147 -18.88 4.45 -22.39
C THR A 147 -18.57 4.57 -20.90
N PRO A 148 -19.17 3.77 -19.98
CA PRO A 148 -18.86 3.91 -18.55
C PRO A 148 -17.40 3.61 -18.21
N ALA A 149 -16.79 2.61 -18.85
CA ALA A 149 -15.38 2.28 -18.67
C ALA A 149 -14.49 3.37 -19.26
N LEU A 150 -14.81 3.84 -20.47
CA LEU A 150 -14.06 4.87 -21.16
C LEU A 150 -14.02 6.19 -20.37
N THR A 151 -15.16 6.60 -19.79
CA THR A 151 -15.23 7.79 -18.93
C THR A 151 -14.30 7.69 -17.73
N ARG A 152 -14.32 6.56 -16.99
CA ARG A 152 -13.42 6.33 -15.85
C ARG A 152 -11.96 6.32 -16.27
N VAL A 153 -11.65 5.62 -17.36
CA VAL A 153 -10.31 5.47 -17.92
C VAL A 153 -9.73 6.82 -18.30
N LEU A 154 -10.48 7.66 -19.03
CA LEU A 154 -10.03 8.99 -19.41
C LEU A 154 -9.86 9.92 -18.19
N ALA A 155 -10.81 9.90 -17.26
CA ALA A 155 -10.71 10.67 -16.02
C ALA A 155 -9.41 10.35 -15.26
N VAL A 156 -9.10 9.07 -15.08
CA VAL A 156 -7.85 8.63 -14.45
C VAL A 156 -6.64 8.97 -15.32
N ALA A 157 -6.70 8.77 -16.64
CA ALA A 157 -5.60 9.11 -17.55
C ALA A 157 -5.20 10.59 -17.45
N SER A 158 -6.16 11.49 -17.23
CA SER A 158 -5.87 12.92 -17.01
C SER A 158 -5.03 13.19 -15.77
N GLN A 159 -5.31 12.47 -14.69
CA GLN A 159 -4.50 12.50 -13.48
C GLN A 159 -3.11 11.89 -13.71
N LEU A 160 -3.03 10.76 -14.44
CA LEU A 160 -1.76 10.12 -14.76
C LEU A 160 -0.85 11.05 -15.58
N GLN A 161 -1.39 11.74 -16.59
CA GLN A 161 -0.62 12.66 -17.42
C GLN A 161 -0.05 13.83 -16.61
N GLN A 162 -0.78 14.34 -15.62
CA GLN A 162 -0.25 15.35 -14.70
C GLN A 162 0.93 14.81 -13.87
N TRP A 163 0.84 13.56 -13.39
CA TRP A 163 1.91 12.94 -12.63
C TRP A 163 3.16 12.62 -13.45
N GLN A 164 3.01 12.34 -14.75
CA GLN A 164 4.13 12.14 -15.67
C GLN A 164 5.05 13.37 -15.76
N GLN A 165 4.56 14.58 -15.44
CA GLN A 165 5.36 15.80 -15.39
C GLN A 165 6.29 15.87 -14.15
N HIS A 166 6.10 14.97 -13.19
CA HIS A 166 6.82 14.94 -11.92
C HIS A 166 7.49 13.57 -11.72
N PRO A 167 8.74 13.39 -12.21
CA PRO A 167 9.40 12.10 -12.18
C PRO A 167 9.59 11.59 -10.75
N LEU A 168 9.52 10.27 -10.61
CA LEU A 168 9.71 9.58 -9.34
C LEU A 168 11.17 9.20 -9.13
N ASN A 169 11.62 9.24 -7.87
CA ASN A 169 12.97 8.84 -7.51
C ASN A 169 13.22 7.34 -7.76
N SER A 170 14.44 6.99 -8.15
CA SER A 170 14.83 5.60 -8.35
C SER A 170 14.86 4.82 -7.04
N ILE A 171 14.40 3.56 -7.07
CA ILE A 171 14.43 2.65 -5.92
C ILE A 171 15.66 1.74 -5.99
N GLU A 172 16.41 1.68 -4.89
CA GLU A 172 17.52 0.74 -4.71
C GLU A 172 17.03 -0.67 -4.40
N ALA A 173 17.81 -1.67 -4.79
CA ALA A 173 17.59 -3.04 -4.39
C ALA A 173 17.65 -3.19 -2.86
N ILE A 174 16.86 -4.13 -2.34
CA ILE A 174 16.81 -4.50 -0.93
C ILE A 174 18.17 -5.03 -0.51
N LYS A 175 18.68 -4.52 0.61
CA LYS A 175 19.96 -4.92 1.19
C LYS A 175 19.70 -5.63 2.50
N ALA A 176 20.31 -6.81 2.67
CA ALA A 176 20.19 -7.56 3.90
C ALA A 176 20.65 -6.72 5.11
N ASN A 177 19.91 -6.81 6.22
CA ASN A 177 20.21 -6.12 7.48
C ASN A 177 20.30 -4.58 7.39
N ARG A 178 19.72 -3.95 6.36
CA ARG A 178 19.70 -2.49 6.18
C ARG A 178 18.29 -1.90 6.19
N PRO A 179 17.60 -1.87 7.34
CA PRO A 179 16.28 -1.25 7.47
C PRO A 179 16.23 0.21 7.01
N ASP A 180 17.33 0.95 7.16
CA ASP A 180 17.51 2.34 6.71
C ASP A 180 17.41 2.51 5.18
N ILE A 181 17.79 1.48 4.42
CA ILE A 181 17.70 1.48 2.95
C ILE A 181 16.39 0.83 2.48
N ASN A 182 15.95 -0.19 3.20
CA ASN A 182 14.81 -1.02 2.82
C ASN A 182 13.48 -0.30 3.10
N TRP A 183 13.33 0.38 4.23
CA TRP A 183 12.09 1.07 4.59
C TRP A 183 12.21 2.55 4.24
N ARG A 184 11.89 2.90 3.00
CA ARG A 184 12.06 4.25 2.48
C ARG A 184 10.84 4.70 1.68
N ASP A 185 10.72 6.00 1.53
CA ASP A 185 9.73 6.67 0.69
C ASP A 185 9.68 6.05 -0.72
N GLY A 186 8.45 5.86 -1.21
CA GLY A 186 8.12 5.29 -2.51
C GLY A 186 8.16 3.77 -2.56
N ARG A 187 8.77 3.10 -1.58
CA ARG A 187 8.81 1.63 -1.56
C ARG A 187 7.47 1.04 -1.14
N LEU A 188 7.11 -0.05 -1.77
CA LEU A 188 5.94 -0.84 -1.42
C LEU A 188 6.31 -2.07 -0.59
N ILE A 189 5.38 -2.51 0.24
CA ILE A 189 5.41 -3.76 0.97
C ILE A 189 4.32 -4.67 0.42
N GLN A 190 4.65 -5.93 0.15
CA GLN A 190 3.67 -6.91 -0.29
C GLN A 190 2.72 -7.20 0.87
N GLN A 191 1.43 -7.39 0.61
CA GLN A 191 0.44 -7.76 1.60
C GLN A 191 0.89 -8.99 2.43
N PRO A 192 0.60 -9.02 3.74
CA PRO A 192 0.97 -10.16 4.57
C PRO A 192 0.19 -11.41 4.17
N GLY A 193 0.83 -12.57 4.29
CA GLY A 193 0.21 -13.87 3.99
C GLY A 193 0.12 -14.22 2.50
N LEU A 194 0.56 -13.34 1.60
CA LEU A 194 0.87 -13.74 0.21
C LEU A 194 2.25 -14.38 0.13
N LYS A 195 2.42 -15.26 -0.85
CA LYS A 195 3.73 -15.81 -1.17
C LYS A 195 4.65 -14.67 -1.60
N ALA A 196 5.84 -14.62 -1.00
CA ALA A 196 6.84 -13.61 -1.32
C ALA A 196 7.09 -13.57 -2.83
N ALA A 197 6.85 -12.42 -3.45
CA ALA A 197 7.36 -12.16 -4.78
C ALA A 197 8.90 -12.12 -4.65
N GLU A 198 9.64 -12.98 -5.34
CA GLU A 198 11.11 -12.92 -5.36
C GLU A 198 11.58 -11.71 -6.19
N PHE A 199 11.32 -10.52 -5.66
CA PHE A 199 11.58 -9.27 -6.34
C PHE A 199 12.37 -8.33 -5.44
N GLN A 200 13.58 -7.99 -5.88
CA GLN A 200 14.57 -7.31 -5.06
C GLN A 200 14.26 -5.84 -4.77
N TYR A 201 13.14 -5.28 -5.21
CA TYR A 201 12.81 -3.86 -5.00
C TYR A 201 11.51 -3.62 -4.21
N MET A 202 10.71 -4.65 -3.96
CA MET A 202 9.51 -4.61 -3.12
C MET A 202 9.74 -5.41 -1.84
N LEU A 203 9.26 -4.92 -0.69
CA LEU A 203 9.36 -5.67 0.57
C LEU A 203 8.37 -6.84 0.59
N SER A 204 8.79 -8.01 0.13
CA SER A 204 7.93 -9.18 -0.05
C SER A 204 8.26 -10.38 0.85
N GLY A 205 9.37 -10.32 1.59
CA GLY A 205 9.88 -11.47 2.33
C GLY A 205 10.76 -12.38 1.44
N VAL A 206 11.29 -13.46 2.01
CA VAL A 206 12.06 -14.47 1.26
C VAL A 206 11.38 -15.83 1.41
N ALA A 207 10.63 -16.25 0.40
CA ALA A 207 9.83 -17.49 0.44
C ALA A 207 10.66 -18.76 0.67
N SER A 208 11.93 -18.76 0.25
CA SER A 208 12.84 -19.90 0.40
C SER A 208 13.51 -20.00 1.77
N TYR A 209 13.42 -18.95 2.59
CA TYR A 209 14.09 -18.92 3.90
C TYR A 209 13.12 -19.37 5.00
N THR A 210 13.02 -20.68 5.19
CA THR A 210 12.36 -21.25 6.37
C THR A 210 13.29 -21.19 7.57
N MET A 211 12.72 -20.98 8.75
CA MET A 211 13.50 -21.08 9.99
C MET A 211 14.15 -22.47 10.08
N PRO A 212 15.46 -22.56 10.34
CA PRO A 212 16.09 -23.85 10.54
C PRO A 212 15.46 -24.54 11.74
N ALA A 213 15.16 -25.84 11.61
CA ALA A 213 14.74 -26.65 12.75
C ALA A 213 15.85 -26.58 13.81
N PHE A 214 15.53 -25.99 14.96
CA PHE A 214 16.50 -25.90 16.03
C PHE A 214 16.74 -27.29 16.61
N GLU A 215 17.86 -27.90 16.24
CA GLU A 215 18.31 -29.15 16.86
C GLU A 215 18.45 -28.98 18.38
N SER A 216 18.16 -30.05 19.11
CA SER A 216 18.37 -30.15 20.55
C SER A 216 19.88 -30.07 20.84
N GLY A 217 20.38 -28.86 21.13
CA GLY A 217 21.80 -28.62 21.42
C GLY A 217 22.31 -27.21 21.08
N LEU A 218 21.58 -26.45 20.25
CA LEU A 218 21.95 -25.05 19.93
C LEU A 218 21.85 -24.15 21.16
N SER A 219 22.89 -23.32 21.38
CA SER A 219 22.87 -22.29 22.42
C SER A 219 21.77 -21.26 22.17
N THR A 220 21.23 -20.66 23.24
CA THR A 220 20.21 -19.61 23.15
C THR A 220 20.65 -18.45 22.25
N LYS A 221 21.96 -18.11 22.27
CA LYS A 221 22.54 -17.08 21.42
C LYS A 221 22.52 -17.44 19.93
N ALA A 222 22.80 -18.70 19.57
CA ALA A 222 22.73 -19.15 18.19
C ALA A 222 21.27 -19.13 17.67
N LYS A 223 20.32 -19.55 18.53
CA LYS A 223 18.89 -19.53 18.20
C LYS A 223 18.38 -18.10 17.95
N THR A 224 18.65 -17.18 18.87
CA THR A 224 18.24 -15.77 18.74
C THR A 224 18.89 -15.06 17.55
N THR A 225 20.13 -15.43 17.20
CA THR A 225 20.79 -14.92 15.98
C THR A 225 20.05 -15.41 14.72
N ALA A 226 19.71 -16.69 14.63
CA ALA A 226 18.94 -17.21 13.50
C ALA A 226 17.54 -16.58 13.39
N VAL A 227 16.88 -16.34 14.52
CA VAL A 227 15.59 -15.62 14.56
C VAL A 227 15.75 -14.17 14.06
N MET A 228 16.82 -13.48 14.47
CA MET A 228 17.13 -12.12 13.99
C MET A 228 17.33 -12.10 12.46
N ASP A 229 18.01 -13.11 11.91
CA ASP A 229 18.25 -13.24 10.47
C ASP A 229 16.95 -13.45 9.71
N TRP A 230 16.10 -14.37 10.18
CA TRP A 230 14.77 -14.59 9.64
C TRP A 230 13.94 -13.32 9.67
N LEU A 231 13.91 -12.65 10.82
CA LEU A 231 13.10 -11.46 11.04
C LEU A 231 13.50 -10.33 10.08
N LEU A 232 14.79 -10.11 9.84
CA LEU A 232 15.27 -9.11 8.88
C LEU A 232 14.98 -9.45 7.41
N LEU A 233 14.67 -10.72 7.12
CA LEU A 233 14.22 -11.19 5.81
C LEU A 233 12.70 -11.18 5.66
N HIS A 234 11.93 -10.96 6.74
CA HIS A 234 10.46 -11.00 6.75
C HIS A 234 9.88 -9.65 7.20
N PRO A 235 9.55 -8.74 6.26
CA PRO A 235 9.21 -7.34 6.56
C PRO A 235 8.09 -7.14 7.58
N TRP A 236 7.02 -7.93 7.51
CA TRP A 236 5.92 -7.83 8.47
C TRP A 236 6.34 -8.28 9.87
N ALA A 237 7.08 -9.39 9.98
CA ALA A 237 7.63 -9.86 11.24
C ALA A 237 8.59 -8.83 11.83
N TYR A 238 9.46 -8.23 11.00
CA TYR A 238 10.36 -7.15 11.40
C TYR A 238 9.59 -5.95 11.97
N LEU A 239 8.57 -5.47 11.26
CA LEU A 239 7.80 -4.30 11.68
C LEU A 239 7.07 -4.54 13.00
N LEU A 240 6.41 -5.69 13.14
CA LEU A 240 5.72 -6.05 14.38
C LEU A 240 6.70 -6.19 15.55
N ALA A 241 7.85 -6.85 15.34
CA ALA A 241 8.88 -6.93 16.36
C ALA A 241 9.40 -5.53 16.75
N LEU A 242 9.59 -4.63 15.78
CA LEU A 242 10.02 -3.27 16.03
C LEU A 242 8.97 -2.46 16.82
N ILE A 243 7.68 -2.68 16.58
CA ILE A 243 6.59 -2.10 17.38
C ILE A 243 6.68 -2.56 18.84
N SER A 244 6.85 -3.86 19.09
CA SER A 244 6.99 -4.39 20.45
C SER A 244 8.29 -3.97 21.14
N TYR A 245 9.37 -3.80 20.37
CA TYR A 245 10.63 -3.24 20.86
C TYR A 245 10.44 -1.78 21.29
N GLU A 246 9.75 -0.98 20.48
CA GLU A 246 9.45 0.42 20.80
C GLU A 246 8.51 0.54 22.01
N GLN A 247 7.54 -0.36 22.16
CA GLN A 247 6.74 -0.49 23.39
C GLN A 247 7.62 -0.64 24.62
N ASN A 248 8.62 -1.54 24.60
CA ASN A 248 9.54 -1.74 25.72
C ASN A 248 10.41 -0.50 25.98
N VAL A 249 10.99 0.10 24.93
CA VAL A 249 11.80 1.31 25.08
C VAL A 249 10.98 2.46 25.68
N TRP A 250 9.75 2.67 25.21
CA TRP A 250 8.90 3.75 25.69
C TRP A 250 8.48 3.56 27.15
N GLN A 251 8.19 2.31 27.55
CA GLN A 251 7.91 1.98 28.95
C GLN A 251 9.10 2.29 29.87
N VAL A 252 10.33 1.97 29.46
CA VAL A 252 11.55 2.26 30.24
C VAL A 252 11.82 3.76 30.36
N GLU A 253 11.45 4.56 29.37
CA GLU A 253 11.61 6.02 29.39
C GLU A 253 10.59 6.73 30.32
N VAL A 254 9.56 6.03 30.82
CA VAL A 254 8.48 6.59 31.66
C VAL A 254 7.83 7.83 31.03
N ALA A 255 7.75 7.84 29.70
CA ALA A 255 7.25 8.96 28.89
C ALA A 255 5.90 8.64 28.22
N GLY A 256 5.24 7.57 28.66
CA GLY A 256 4.05 6.98 28.05
C GLY A 256 4.24 5.52 27.67
N GLY A 257 3.39 5.03 26.78
CA GLY A 257 3.44 3.62 26.39
C GLY A 257 2.56 3.29 25.19
N LEU A 258 2.84 2.13 24.62
CA LEU A 258 2.05 1.49 23.58
C LEU A 258 1.72 0.08 24.08
N LEU A 259 0.46 -0.32 24.02
CA LEU A 259 0.01 -1.65 24.45
C LEU A 259 -0.75 -2.32 23.32
N LEU A 260 -0.47 -3.61 23.14
CA LEU A 260 -1.11 -4.48 22.15
C LEU A 260 -1.96 -5.51 22.89
N GLU A 261 -3.26 -5.27 23.00
CA GLU A 261 -4.19 -6.11 23.75
C GLU A 261 -4.98 -7.05 22.84
N LEU A 262 -5.29 -8.23 23.36
CA LEU A 262 -6.12 -9.22 22.70
C LEU A 262 -7.53 -9.18 23.32
N PRO A 263 -8.57 -8.84 22.54
CA PRO A 263 -9.94 -8.90 23.01
C PRO A 263 -10.32 -10.32 23.49
N PRO A 264 -11.22 -10.42 24.48
CA PRO A 264 -11.63 -11.71 25.03
C PRO A 264 -12.26 -12.62 23.97
N GLY A 265 -12.03 -13.93 24.11
CA GLY A 265 -12.61 -14.95 23.22
C GLY A 265 -11.83 -15.22 21.93
N GLN A 266 -10.68 -14.58 21.73
CA GLN A 266 -9.79 -14.82 20.59
C GLN A 266 -8.62 -15.75 20.94
N SER A 267 -8.08 -16.44 19.93
CA SER A 267 -6.85 -17.22 20.08
C SER A 267 -5.62 -16.29 20.03
N PRO A 268 -4.68 -16.38 20.98
CA PRO A 268 -3.44 -15.60 20.92
C PRO A 268 -2.59 -15.89 19.68
N GLN A 269 -2.65 -17.11 19.14
CA GLN A 269 -1.86 -17.56 18.00
C GLN A 269 -2.47 -17.16 16.64
N GLN A 270 -3.78 -16.91 16.61
CA GLN A 270 -4.50 -16.50 15.41
C GLN A 270 -5.57 -15.45 15.78
N PRO A 271 -5.14 -14.25 16.20
CA PRO A 271 -6.08 -13.20 16.59
C PRO A 271 -6.82 -12.68 15.35
N THR A 272 -8.12 -12.49 15.45
CA THR A 272 -8.91 -11.78 14.43
C THR A 272 -8.57 -10.30 14.46
N GLU A 273 -8.38 -9.74 15.65
CA GLU A 273 -8.04 -8.33 15.87
C GLU A 273 -7.15 -8.18 17.10
N VAL A 274 -6.23 -7.22 17.05
CA VAL A 274 -5.40 -6.80 18.18
C VAL A 274 -5.67 -5.32 18.43
N GLN A 275 -6.05 -4.98 19.65
CA GLN A 275 -6.30 -3.60 20.07
C GLN A 275 -4.99 -2.87 20.32
N VAL A 276 -4.96 -1.60 19.96
CA VAL A 276 -3.83 -0.69 20.17
C VAL A 276 -4.26 0.38 21.15
N LEU A 277 -3.68 0.32 22.35
CA LEU A 277 -3.85 1.33 23.38
C LEU A 277 -2.57 2.14 23.48
N VAL A 278 -2.71 3.45 23.74
CA VAL A 278 -1.57 4.35 23.91
C VAL A 278 -1.71 5.02 25.26
N ALA A 279 -0.66 4.95 26.09
CA ALA A 279 -0.58 5.60 27.39
C ALA A 279 0.16 6.94 27.29
N ASN A 280 -0.29 7.96 28.03
CA ASN A 280 0.50 9.17 28.24
C ASN A 280 1.52 8.99 29.38
N ALA A 281 2.34 10.01 29.63
CA ALA A 281 3.34 9.99 30.72
C ALA A 281 2.72 9.78 32.12
N ASP A 282 1.44 10.12 32.30
CA ASP A 282 0.71 9.92 33.55
C ASP A 282 0.18 8.47 33.71
N GLY A 283 0.35 7.62 32.69
CA GLY A 283 -0.14 6.24 32.68
C GLY A 283 -1.61 6.09 32.27
N ASP A 284 -2.27 7.17 31.82
CA ASP A 284 -3.65 7.10 31.32
C ASP A 284 -3.68 6.45 29.93
N GLU A 285 -4.33 5.30 29.83
CA GLU A 285 -4.44 4.47 28.63
C GLU A 285 -5.69 4.81 27.82
N LEU A 286 -5.54 4.93 26.50
CA LEU A 286 -6.66 5.18 25.59
C LEU A 286 -6.63 4.20 24.43
N PHE A 287 -7.75 3.52 24.21
CA PHE A 287 -7.98 2.72 23.01
C PHE A 287 -7.99 3.62 21.76
N CYS A 288 -7.04 3.37 20.86
CA CYS A 288 -6.90 4.15 19.63
C CYS A 288 -7.48 3.45 18.40
N GLY A 289 -7.49 2.13 18.38
CA GLY A 289 -8.00 1.31 17.28
C GLY A 289 -7.32 -0.05 17.22
N HIS A 290 -7.21 -0.62 16.03
CA HIS A 290 -6.65 -1.95 15.83
C HIS A 290 -5.28 -1.93 15.15
N LEU A 291 -4.51 -3.01 15.33
CA LEU A 291 -3.14 -3.14 14.82
C LEU A 291 -3.03 -2.98 13.31
N GLY A 292 -3.96 -3.53 12.53
CA GLY A 292 -3.97 -3.36 11.07
C GLY A 292 -4.01 -1.88 10.66
N THR A 293 -4.95 -1.13 11.22
CA THR A 293 -5.05 0.32 11.01
C THR A 293 -3.81 1.06 11.50
N PHE A 294 -3.22 0.65 12.63
CA PHE A 294 -1.98 1.25 13.13
C PHE A 294 -0.83 1.11 12.14
N VAL A 295 -0.64 -0.10 11.61
CA VAL A 295 0.42 -0.38 10.66
C VAL A 295 0.23 0.39 9.37
N LEU A 296 -1.00 0.50 8.85
CA LEU A 296 -1.29 1.32 7.69
C LEU A 296 -0.95 2.80 7.92
N LYS A 297 -1.22 3.34 9.11
CA LYS A 297 -0.83 4.71 9.49
C LYS A 297 0.70 4.88 9.52
N ILE A 298 1.44 3.91 10.06
CA ILE A 298 2.91 3.93 10.07
C ILE A 298 3.45 3.91 8.64
N LEU A 299 2.95 3.01 7.79
CA LEU A 299 3.36 2.92 6.38
C LEU A 299 3.07 4.21 5.63
N SER A 300 1.87 4.79 5.82
CA SER A 300 1.49 6.07 5.23
C SER A 300 2.44 7.20 5.64
N GLN A 301 2.81 7.31 6.92
CA GLN A 301 3.79 8.31 7.36
C GLN A 301 5.17 8.13 6.70
N LEU A 302 5.55 6.90 6.39
CA LEU A 302 6.80 6.60 5.69
C LEU A 302 6.70 6.80 4.17
N ASN A 303 5.56 7.27 3.67
CA ASN A 303 5.21 7.25 2.25
C ASN A 303 5.47 5.86 1.64
N MET A 304 4.98 4.82 2.33
CA MET A 304 4.98 3.43 1.88
C MET A 304 3.54 2.90 1.73
N GLY A 305 3.33 2.01 0.76
CA GLY A 305 2.02 1.45 0.43
C GLY A 305 2.03 -0.07 0.44
N VAL A 306 0.86 -0.68 0.65
CA VAL A 306 0.68 -2.14 0.55
C VAL A 306 0.33 -2.51 -0.88
N PHE A 307 0.98 -3.54 -1.40
CA PHE A 307 0.72 -4.12 -2.71
C PHE A 307 0.09 -5.53 -2.59
N PRO A 308 -0.97 -5.86 -3.34
CA PRO A 308 -1.71 -4.99 -4.28
C PRO A 308 -2.55 -3.92 -3.55
N ALA A 309 -3.05 -2.95 -4.31
CA ALA A 309 -3.91 -1.89 -3.78
C ALA A 309 -5.24 -2.45 -3.24
N GLY A 310 -5.86 -1.71 -2.31
CA GLY A 310 -7.24 -1.98 -1.90
C GLY A 310 -7.42 -3.19 -0.98
N ILE A 311 -6.37 -3.59 -0.24
CA ILE A 311 -6.50 -4.60 0.81
C ILE A 311 -7.55 -4.16 1.84
N SER A 312 -8.53 -5.04 2.11
CA SER A 312 -9.51 -4.79 3.17
C SER A 312 -8.88 -4.95 4.55
N GLU A 313 -9.42 -4.27 5.56
CA GLU A 313 -8.93 -4.40 6.93
C GLU A 313 -8.98 -5.85 7.44
N ALA A 314 -10.05 -6.58 7.12
CA ALA A 314 -10.18 -8.00 7.45
C ALA A 314 -9.09 -8.86 6.81
N ALA A 315 -8.76 -8.62 5.53
CA ALA A 315 -7.70 -9.35 4.84
C ALA A 315 -6.31 -9.02 5.42
N LEU A 316 -6.08 -7.74 5.76
CA LEU A 316 -4.85 -7.32 6.41
C LEU A 316 -4.70 -7.99 7.78
N ASN A 317 -5.74 -7.94 8.62
CA ASN A 317 -5.74 -8.55 9.95
C ASN A 317 -5.53 -10.06 9.87
N SER A 318 -6.17 -10.76 8.93
CA SER A 318 -5.96 -12.19 8.71
C SER A 318 -4.51 -12.52 8.32
N GLY A 319 -3.89 -11.70 7.45
CA GLY A 319 -2.48 -11.84 7.10
C GLY A 319 -1.56 -11.57 8.29
N LEU A 320 -1.83 -10.53 9.08
CA LEU A 320 -1.07 -10.21 10.29
C LEU A 320 -1.21 -11.29 11.37
N ALA A 321 -2.38 -11.91 11.52
CA ALA A 321 -2.61 -13.00 12.47
C ALA A 321 -1.64 -14.17 12.24
N ARG A 322 -1.39 -14.52 10.98
CA ARG A 322 -0.40 -15.56 10.61
C ARG A 322 1.01 -15.16 11.05
N VAL A 323 1.39 -13.91 10.81
CA VAL A 323 2.70 -13.37 11.23
C VAL A 323 2.81 -13.38 12.75
N ILE A 324 1.77 -13.01 13.48
CA ILE A 324 1.73 -13.06 14.96
C ILE A 324 1.96 -14.50 15.45
N GLY A 325 1.30 -15.48 14.84
CA GLY A 325 1.54 -16.90 15.12
C GLY A 325 3.02 -17.28 14.97
N GLU A 326 3.66 -16.87 13.87
CA GLU A 326 5.09 -17.10 13.64
C GLU A 326 5.98 -16.40 14.68
N LEU A 327 5.66 -15.16 15.06
CA LEU A 327 6.40 -14.40 16.08
C LEU A 327 6.34 -15.09 17.45
N LEU A 328 5.19 -15.67 17.81
CA LEU A 328 5.04 -16.46 19.04
C LEU A 328 5.81 -17.79 18.94
N SER A 329 5.69 -18.49 17.83
CA SER A 329 6.41 -19.76 17.60
C SER A 329 7.92 -19.60 17.65
N HIS A 330 8.45 -18.48 17.13
CA HIS A 330 9.87 -18.18 17.12
C HIS A 330 10.36 -17.46 18.38
N LYS A 331 9.51 -17.30 19.40
CA LYS A 331 9.83 -16.58 20.65
C LYS A 331 10.38 -15.17 20.40
N VAL A 332 9.85 -14.47 19.39
CA VAL A 332 10.06 -13.03 19.22
C VAL A 332 9.06 -12.29 20.11
N TRP A 333 7.81 -12.74 20.10
CA TRP A 333 6.75 -12.25 20.97
C TRP A 333 6.41 -13.29 22.04
N VAL A 334 5.80 -12.80 23.11
CA VAL A 334 5.14 -13.59 24.13
C VAL A 334 3.76 -13.00 24.38
N TYR A 335 2.76 -13.87 24.49
CA TYR A 335 1.44 -13.49 24.97
C TYR A 335 1.38 -13.70 26.48
N ARG A 336 0.85 -12.71 27.20
CA ARG A 336 0.58 -12.80 28.64
C ARG A 336 -0.91 -12.74 28.87
N GLU A 337 -1.42 -13.70 29.63
CA GLU A 337 -2.80 -13.67 30.09
C GLU A 337 -3.00 -12.47 31.02
N GLY A 338 -4.13 -11.78 30.84
CA GLY A 338 -4.55 -10.72 31.74
C GLY A 338 -4.94 -11.30 33.11
N LEU A 339 -4.68 -10.54 34.17
CA LEU A 339 -5.23 -10.84 35.50
C LEU A 339 -6.73 -10.52 35.52
N SER A 340 -7.45 -10.93 36.57
CA SER A 340 -8.91 -10.75 36.68
C SER A 340 -9.38 -9.34 36.28
N GLY A 341 -10.08 -9.25 35.14
CA GLY A 341 -10.63 -8.00 34.60
C GLY A 341 -9.74 -7.27 33.58
N GLN A 342 -8.49 -7.70 33.37
CA GLN A 342 -7.58 -7.18 32.36
C GLN A 342 -7.59 -8.05 31.10
N GLN A 343 -7.39 -7.44 29.95
CA GLN A 343 -7.18 -8.18 28.70
C GLN A 343 -5.79 -8.82 28.68
N GLY A 344 -5.66 -9.93 27.97
CA GLY A 344 -4.32 -10.45 27.66
C GLY A 344 -3.62 -9.54 26.65
N TYR A 345 -2.30 -9.55 26.65
CA TYR A 345 -1.52 -8.62 25.82
C TYR A 345 -0.25 -9.27 25.28
N TYR A 346 0.27 -8.68 24.20
CA TYR A 346 1.50 -9.09 23.55
C TYR A 346 2.67 -8.22 24.01
N GLN A 347 3.83 -8.84 24.18
CA GLN A 347 5.10 -8.17 24.44
C GLN A 347 6.23 -8.84 23.67
N ILE A 348 7.35 -8.14 23.53
CA ILE A 348 8.61 -8.75 23.08
C ILE A 348 9.06 -9.82 24.09
N HIS A 349 9.47 -10.98 23.59
CA HIS A 349 9.98 -12.06 24.44
C HIS A 349 11.31 -11.64 25.08
N PRO A 350 11.56 -11.91 26.39
CA PRO A 350 12.79 -11.48 27.07
C PRO A 350 14.08 -11.91 26.36
N ASP A 351 14.22 -13.19 26.01
CA ASP A 351 15.40 -13.70 25.29
C ASP A 351 15.66 -12.97 23.96
N PHE A 352 14.61 -12.57 23.24
CA PHE A 352 14.74 -11.84 21.98
C PHE A 352 15.00 -10.35 22.22
N SER A 353 14.40 -9.77 23.26
CA SER A 353 14.68 -8.39 23.70
C SER A 353 16.18 -8.18 23.95
N ASP A 354 16.84 -9.12 24.64
CA ASP A 354 18.29 -9.06 24.86
C ASP A 354 19.07 -9.12 23.54
N ALA A 355 18.61 -9.95 22.59
CA ALA A 355 19.21 -10.06 21.27
C ALA A 355 19.12 -8.76 20.45
N CYS A 356 18.07 -7.95 20.66
CA CYS A 356 17.94 -6.62 20.06
C CYS A 356 19.05 -5.64 20.49
N TYR A 357 19.74 -5.88 21.60
CA TYR A 357 20.89 -5.09 22.05
C TYR A 357 22.25 -5.72 21.68
N GLY A 358 22.24 -6.91 21.08
CA GLY A 358 23.44 -7.59 20.61
C GLY A 358 24.04 -7.00 19.33
N LEU A 359 25.17 -7.56 18.88
CA LEU A 359 25.96 -7.05 17.74
C LEU A 359 25.16 -6.83 16.45
N LYS A 360 24.21 -7.73 16.16
CA LYS A 360 23.32 -7.65 14.99
C LYS A 360 22.03 -6.89 15.28
N GLY A 361 21.46 -7.09 16.47
CA GLY A 361 20.22 -6.44 16.88
C GLY A 361 20.36 -4.94 17.02
N GLN A 362 21.42 -4.45 17.67
CA GLN A 362 21.56 -3.02 17.99
C GLN A 362 21.58 -2.14 16.73
N PRO A 363 22.34 -2.47 15.67
CA PRO A 363 22.27 -1.69 14.43
C PRO A 363 20.87 -1.75 13.81
N SER A 364 20.25 -2.93 13.75
CA SER A 364 18.96 -3.11 13.10
C SER A 364 17.79 -2.44 13.84
N PHE A 365 17.69 -2.62 15.16
CA PHE A 365 16.59 -2.13 15.99
C PHE A 365 16.82 -0.73 16.58
N SER A 366 18.03 -0.17 16.52
CA SER A 366 18.30 1.18 17.02
C SER A 366 18.79 2.13 15.94
N ARG A 367 19.97 1.87 15.36
CA ARG A 367 20.63 2.82 14.46
C ARG A 367 19.91 2.93 13.11
N TYR A 368 19.69 1.82 12.43
CA TYR A 368 19.14 1.77 11.07
C TYR A 368 17.62 1.87 11.03
N SER A 369 16.93 1.60 12.13
CA SER A 369 15.48 1.73 12.22
C SER A 369 14.99 3.02 12.86
N ARG A 370 15.89 3.98 13.14
CA ARG A 370 15.55 5.22 13.85
C ARG A 370 14.33 5.93 13.26
N HIS A 371 14.22 6.00 11.93
CA HIS A 371 13.09 6.63 11.26
C HIS A 371 11.79 5.82 11.38
N LEU A 372 11.83 4.49 11.30
CA LEU A 372 10.66 3.66 11.58
C LEU A 372 10.20 3.79 13.02
N ARG A 373 11.14 3.74 13.98
CA ARG A 373 10.83 3.90 15.41
C ARG A 373 10.19 5.24 15.69
N ARG A 374 10.73 6.31 15.08
CA ARG A 374 10.12 7.63 15.12
C ARG A 374 8.71 7.60 14.55
N ALA A 375 8.48 6.97 13.39
CA ALA A 375 7.16 6.88 12.78
C ALA A 375 6.16 6.11 13.66
N ILE A 376 6.57 4.97 14.25
CA ILE A 376 5.76 4.20 15.21
C ILE A 376 5.32 5.09 16.37
N ARG A 377 6.29 5.74 17.04
CA ARG A 377 6.01 6.59 18.19
C ARG A 377 5.17 7.81 17.82
N SER A 378 5.50 8.51 16.74
CA SER A 378 4.73 9.69 16.33
C SER A 378 3.30 9.35 15.92
N GLN A 379 3.08 8.22 15.22
CA GLN A 379 1.71 7.79 14.90
C GLN A 379 0.93 7.41 16.15
N ALA A 380 1.53 6.73 17.12
CA ALA A 380 0.85 6.39 18.36
C ALA A 380 0.39 7.66 19.11
N ILE A 381 1.30 8.65 19.27
CA ILE A 381 1.00 9.92 19.93
C ILE A 381 -0.07 10.71 19.17
N GLN A 382 0.10 10.85 17.85
CA GLN A 382 -0.86 11.58 17.01
C GLN A 382 -2.24 10.94 17.09
N TRP A 383 -2.33 9.62 16.98
CA TRP A 383 -3.61 8.92 16.99
C TRP A 383 -4.34 9.04 18.34
N ARG A 384 -3.61 8.98 19.45
CA ARG A 384 -4.16 9.27 20.78
C ARG A 384 -4.72 10.69 20.84
N ASN A 385 -3.99 11.69 20.35
CA ASN A 385 -4.43 13.07 20.34
C ASN A 385 -5.70 13.26 19.51
N ASP A 386 -5.74 12.70 18.30
CA ASP A 386 -6.91 12.75 17.41
C ASP A 386 -8.15 12.14 18.10
N ARG A 387 -7.99 11.00 18.79
CA ARG A 387 -9.07 10.34 19.53
C ARG A 387 -9.57 11.18 20.70
N ARG A 388 -8.68 11.85 21.43
CA ARG A 388 -9.08 12.76 22.52
C ARG A 388 -9.88 13.94 22.00
N VAL A 389 -9.47 14.54 20.89
CA VAL A 389 -10.19 15.65 20.25
C VAL A 389 -11.58 15.22 19.78
N GLN A 390 -11.68 14.04 19.15
CA GLN A 390 -12.95 13.46 18.73
C GLN A 390 -13.89 13.24 19.92
N ALA A 391 -13.42 12.58 20.98
CA ALA A 391 -14.23 12.33 22.19
C ALA A 391 -14.71 13.63 22.85
N THR A 392 -13.88 14.67 22.87
CA THR A 392 -14.25 15.99 23.41
C THR A 392 -15.30 16.68 22.55
N THR A 393 -15.20 16.54 21.22
CA THR A 393 -16.14 17.13 20.27
C THR A 393 -17.50 16.44 20.33
N SER A 394 -17.53 15.11 20.41
CA SER A 394 -18.78 14.34 20.56
C SER A 394 -19.52 14.71 21.85
N LYS A 395 -18.83 14.81 22.99
CA LYS A 395 -19.46 15.21 24.26
C LYS A 395 -20.08 16.61 24.20
N ARG A 396 -19.41 17.57 23.57
CA ARG A 396 -19.93 18.94 23.41
C ARG A 396 -21.17 19.01 22.51
N LEU A 397 -21.26 18.15 21.50
CA LEU A 397 -22.43 18.05 20.63
C LEU A 397 -23.62 17.45 21.39
N GLU A 398 -23.39 16.39 22.17
CA GLU A 398 -24.42 15.78 23.03
C GLU A 398 -24.95 16.75 24.10
N GLU A 399 -24.07 17.57 24.69
CA GLU A 399 -24.47 18.61 25.64
C GLU A 399 -25.25 19.77 24.99
N ALA A 400 -24.98 20.08 23.73
CA ALA A 400 -25.68 21.12 22.97
C ALA A 400 -27.06 20.67 22.47
N ASP A 401 -27.23 19.38 22.14
CA ASP A 401 -28.52 18.81 21.75
C ASP A 401 -29.45 18.56 22.96
N ALA A 402 -28.90 18.53 24.17
CA ALA A 402 -29.64 18.35 25.42
C ALA A 402 -30.10 19.66 26.10
N ALA A 403 -29.66 20.82 25.59
CA ALA A 403 -29.99 22.16 26.08
C ALA A 403 -30.98 22.87 25.15
#